data_AF-A0A8T3VUQ1-F1
#
_entry.id   AF-A0A8T3VUQ1-F1
#
_cell.length_a   1.000
_cell.length_b   1.000
_cell.length_c   1.000
_cell.angle_alpha   90.00
_cell.angle_beta   90.00
_cell.angle_gamma   90.00
#
_symmetry.space_group_name_H-M   'P 1'
#
loop_
_entity.id
_entity.type
_entity.pdbx_description
1 polymer ?
#
loop_
_entity_poly.entity_id
_entity_poly.type
_entity_poly.pdbx_seq_one_letter_code
_entity_poly.pdbx_strand_id
1 'polypeptide(L)' 'MVAIIQLAITLGAAFGGVFFDTSGYKSTFMFSALILGIATIMACITGFHVYRVAKNKN' A
#
# COMPACT_ATOMS: atom_id res chain seq x y z
N MET A 1 3.56 -21.56 -6.25
CA MET A 1 3.31 -20.25 -6.92
C MET A 1 2.14 -19.49 -6.30
N VAL A 2 1.00 -20.12 -5.98
CA VAL A 2 -0.24 -19.43 -5.53
C VAL A 2 -0.21 -18.97 -4.06
N ALA A 3 0.46 -19.71 -3.17
CA ALA A 3 0.40 -19.47 -1.72
C ALA A 3 0.84 -18.06 -1.28
N ILE A 4 1.83 -17.48 -1.96
CA ILE A 4 2.34 -16.13 -1.63
C ILE A 4 1.32 -15.05 -1.99
N ILE A 5 0.66 -15.21 -3.14
CA ILE A 5 -0.38 -14.28 -3.60
C ILE A 5 -1.60 -14.39 -2.68
N GLN A 6 -1.98 -15.62 -2.32
CA GLN A 6 -3.10 -15.87 -1.43
C GLN A 6 -2.85 -15.36 -0.02
N LEU A 7 -1.61 -15.46 0.48
CA LEU A 7 -1.18 -14.86 1.73
C LEU A 7 -1.31 -13.33 1.69
N ALA A 8 -0.84 -12.69 0.60
CA ALA A 8 -0.95 -11.24 0.42
C ALA A 8 -2.40 -10.75 0.36
N ILE A 9 -3.28 -11.47 -0.35
CA ILE A 9 -4.72 -11.15 -0.43
C ILE A 9 -5.38 -11.33 0.94
N THR A 10 -5.06 -12.41 1.64
CA THR A 10 -5.64 -12.72 2.97
C THR A 10 -5.21 -11.69 4.00
N LEU A 11 -3.93 -11.27 4.00
CA LEU A 11 -3.43 -10.18 4.84
C LEU A 11 -4.11 -8.85 4.49
N GLY A 12 -4.23 -8.51 3.21
CA GLY A 12 -4.94 -7.30 2.77
C GLY A 12 -6.41 -7.28 3.20
N ALA A 13 -7.10 -8.41 3.10
CA ALA A 13 -8.48 -8.58 3.55
C ALA A 13 -8.61 -8.53 5.08
N ALA A 14 -7.67 -9.12 5.83
CA ALA A 14 -7.65 -9.07 7.29
C ALA A 14 -7.42 -7.63 7.81
N PHE A 15 -6.44 -6.92 7.24
CA PHE A 15 -6.21 -5.51 7.57
C PHE A 15 -7.39 -4.61 7.16
N GLY A 16 -7.99 -4.86 5.99
CA GLY A 16 -9.19 -4.14 5.55
C GLY A 16 -10.43 -4.42 6.41
N GLY A 17 -10.62 -5.67 6.85
CA GLY A 17 -11.75 -6.11 7.68
C GLY A 17 -11.69 -5.62 9.13
N VAL A 18 -10.53 -5.68 9.78
CA VAL A 18 -10.33 -5.11 11.13
C VAL A 18 -10.52 -3.59 11.11
N PHE A 19 -10.16 -2.93 10.00
CA PHE A 19 -10.37 -1.50 9.82
C PHE A 19 -11.84 -1.14 9.54
N PHE A 20 -12.60 -2.04 8.93
CA PHE A 20 -14.04 -1.91 8.70
C PHE A 20 -14.84 -2.12 9.99
N ASP A 21 -14.41 -3.04 10.85
CA ASP A 21 -15.10 -3.41 12.09
C ASP A 21 -15.09 -2.30 13.17
N THR A 22 -14.16 -1.33 13.08
CA THR A 22 -13.92 -0.35 14.15
C THR A 22 -14.59 1.03 13.98
N SER A 23 -15.25 1.36 12.86
CA SER A 23 -15.85 2.71 12.72
C SER A 23 -16.87 2.88 11.58
N GLY A 24 -18.12 3.21 11.90
CA GLY A 24 -19.03 3.87 10.95
C GLY A 24 -18.48 5.23 10.45
N TYR A 25 -18.91 5.71 9.27
CA TYR A 25 -18.59 6.96 8.53
C TYR A 25 -17.11 7.45 8.44
N LYS A 26 -16.32 7.42 9.51
CA LYS A 26 -14.87 7.73 9.52
C LYS A 26 -14.02 6.68 8.80
N SER A 27 -14.50 5.44 8.67
CA SER A 27 -13.73 4.36 8.04
C SER A 27 -13.44 4.63 6.56
N THR A 28 -14.34 5.28 5.81
CA THR A 28 -14.10 5.60 4.39
C THR A 28 -12.94 6.60 4.19
N PHE A 29 -12.81 7.59 5.09
CA PHE A 29 -11.72 8.58 5.03
C PHE A 29 -10.37 7.92 5.31
N MET A 30 -10.30 7.09 6.35
CA MET A 30 -9.06 6.40 6.68
C MET A 30 -8.71 5.29 5.68
N PHE A 31 -9.69 4.63 5.06
CA PHE A 31 -9.47 3.70 3.96
C PHE A 31 -8.84 4.41 2.74
N SER A 32 -9.37 5.58 2.38
CA SER A 32 -8.78 6.42 1.33
C SER A 32 -7.38 6.92 1.70
N ALA A 33 -7.15 7.29 2.97
CA ALA A 33 -5.83 7.70 3.46
C ALA A 33 -4.82 6.54 3.43
N LEU A 34 -5.25 5.30 3.68
CA LEU A 34 -4.41 4.11 3.61
C LEU A 34 -4.02 3.82 2.15
N ILE A 35 -4.97 3.87 1.22
CA ILE A 35 -4.70 3.76 -0.22
C ILE A 35 -3.70 4.83 -0.67
N LEU A 36 -3.89 6.08 -0.23
CA LEU A 36 -2.97 7.18 -0.52
C LEU A 36 -1.58 6.93 0.09
N GLY A 37 -1.52 6.39 1.29
CA GLY A 37 -0.27 6.00 1.96
C GLY A 37 0.50 4.94 1.16
N ILE A 38 -0.19 3.89 0.70
CA ILE A 38 0.40 2.84 -0.15
C ILE A 38 0.89 3.45 -1.47
N ALA A 39 0.08 4.27 -2.12
CA ALA A 39 0.46 4.96 -3.36
C ALA A 39 1.70 5.84 -3.18
N THR A 40 1.80 6.54 -2.04
CA THR A 40 2.94 7.40 -1.69
C THR A 40 4.22 6.59 -1.51
N ILE A 41 4.14 5.43 -0.83
CA ILE A 41 5.29 4.54 -0.67
C ILE A 41 5.76 4.01 -2.03
N MET A 42 4.82 3.57 -2.88
CA MET A 42 5.11 3.07 -4.23
C MET A 42 5.78 4.14 -5.11
N ALA A 43 5.26 5.37 -5.05
CA ALA A 43 5.79 6.52 -5.76
C ALA A 43 7.18 6.91 -5.25
N CYS A 44 7.41 6.89 -3.93
CA CYS A 44 8.73 7.11 -3.34
C CYS A 44 9.73 6.07 -3.83
N ILE A 45 9.42 4.78 -3.73
CA ILE A 45 10.31 3.70 -4.17
C ILE A 45 10.68 3.89 -5.65
N THR A 46 9.69 4.17 -6.50
CA THR A 46 9.90 4.42 -7.93
C THR A 46 10.77 5.66 -8.17
N GLY A 47 10.47 6.77 -7.48
CA GLY A 47 11.24 8.02 -7.57
C GLY A 47 12.68 7.86 -7.09
N PHE A 48 12.90 7.16 -5.96
CA PHE A 48 14.23 6.83 -5.48
C PHE A 48 14.97 5.90 -6.45
N HIS A 49 14.29 4.92 -7.05
CA HIS A 49 14.90 4.04 -8.05
C HIS A 49 15.35 4.84 -9.28
N VAL A 50 14.47 5.69 -9.83
CA VAL A 50 14.77 6.55 -10.98
C VAL A 50 15.89 7.55 -10.66
N TYR A 51 15.85 8.18 -9.49
CA TYR A 51 16.88 9.11 -9.03
C TYR A 51 18.26 8.43 -8.91
N ARG A 52 18.29 7.22 -8.34
CA ARG A 52 19.53 6.44 -8.22
C ARG A 52 20.08 6.02 -9.58
N VAL A 53 19.22 5.62 -10.51
CA VAL A 53 19.61 5.26 -11.88
C VAL A 53 20.13 6.47 -12.65
N ALA A 54 19.49 7.63 -12.53
CA ALA A 54 19.93 8.86 -13.17
C ALA A 54 21.31 9.33 -12.64
N LYS A 55 21.54 9.23 -11.33
CA LYS A 55 22.84 9.54 -10.72
C LYS A 55 23.96 8.59 -11.17
N ASN A 56 23.67 7.30 -11.37
CA ASN A 56 24.67 6.30 -11.76
C ASN A 56 25.08 6.39 -13.24
N LYS A 57 24.36 7.18 -14.06
CA LYS A 57 24.68 7.40 -15.47
C LYS A 57 25.62 8.59 -15.73
N ASN A 58 25.96 9.36 -14.69
CA ASN A 58 26.73 10.61 -14.77
C ASN A 58 27.99 10.52 -13.91
#